data_AF-A0A6G1IQ38-F1
#
_entry.id   AF-A0A6G1IQ38-F1
#
_cell.length_a   1.000
_cell.length_b   1.000
_cell.length_c   1.000
_cell.angle_alpha   90.00
_cell.angle_beta   90.00
_cell.angle_gamma   90.00
#
_symmetry.space_group_name_H-M   'P 1'
#
loop_
_entity.id
_entity.type
_entity.pdbx_description
1 polymer ?
#
loop_
_entity_poly.entity_id
_entity_poly.type
_entity_poly.pdbx_seq_one_letter_code
_entity_poly.pdbx_strand_id
1 'polypeptide(L)'
;MSSSAADQTDVDLLSRTCYREGRRIPWESGITVVTPLNRNRWTLNIEGTLSFQKQHQAQLRVFVSEHKWKGSQPTEEEALMVLSYGDDSSVPVPAIFMFVPGMPVVVNRNTYQGLKLVNGPDYKALDVIIDEAYPGHRISADAILHFGPHAGILLAAESTEAFSFVGMPPGTVLLIPLSSKLECVRRRPWQRHDVTRRGLPCTAAFACTDYKVQGRTLERVALELRGTRTTNVCGQAIPSQCDPYSLYVQLSGSSSLAGIMLPSKVRERDIIGNTVPENMVAAEKRLEELSEATIQEAESWDWPSPPS
;
A
#
# COMPACT_ATOMS: atom_id res chain seq x y z
N MET A 1 22.41 -16.21 16.59
CA MET A 1 23.18 -15.57 15.49
C MET A 1 23.71 -14.25 15.99
N SER A 2 25.03 -14.04 16.03
CA SER A 2 25.62 -12.76 16.46
C SER A 2 25.30 -11.68 15.41
N SER A 3 24.46 -10.70 15.74
CA SER A 3 24.27 -9.54 14.89
C SER A 3 25.57 -8.73 14.89
N SER A 4 26.30 -8.74 13.78
CA SER A 4 27.25 -7.67 13.52
C SER A 4 26.43 -6.38 13.44
N ALA A 5 26.69 -5.44 14.36
CA ALA A 5 26.03 -4.14 14.32
C ALA A 5 26.32 -3.47 12.98
N ALA A 6 25.29 -2.96 12.30
CA ALA A 6 25.46 -2.29 11.03
C ALA A 6 26.39 -1.08 11.18
N ASP A 7 27.28 -0.89 10.21
CA ASP A 7 28.37 0.09 10.28
C ASP A 7 28.38 1.05 9.08
N GLN A 8 29.42 1.88 8.98
CA GLN A 8 29.56 2.85 7.90
C GLN A 8 29.68 2.19 6.51
N THR A 9 30.22 0.98 6.44
CA THR A 9 30.37 0.21 5.20
C THR A 9 29.00 -0.13 4.62
N ASP A 10 28.04 -0.47 5.47
CA ASP A 10 26.66 -0.76 5.05
C ASP A 10 25.95 0.49 4.48
N VAL A 11 26.13 1.64 5.14
CA VAL A 11 25.59 2.93 4.68
C VAL A 11 26.17 3.31 3.32
N ASP A 12 27.48 3.14 3.16
CA ASP A 12 28.20 3.41 1.93
C ASP A 12 27.77 2.46 0.80
N LEU A 13 27.60 1.17 1.09
CA LEU A 13 27.15 0.17 0.13
C LEU A 13 25.76 0.53 -0.43
N LEU A 14 24.79 0.81 0.45
CA LEU A 14 23.44 1.19 0.05
C LEU A 14 23.43 2.51 -0.73
N SER A 15 24.20 3.50 -0.27
CA SER A 15 24.26 4.82 -0.92
C SER A 15 24.91 4.78 -2.30
N ARG A 16 25.95 3.94 -2.50
CA ARG A 16 26.64 3.81 -3.79
C ARG A 16 25.85 2.96 -4.78
N THR A 17 25.19 1.91 -4.30
CA THR A 17 24.56 0.91 -5.16
C THR A 17 23.11 1.27 -5.50
N CYS A 18 22.35 1.74 -4.52
CA CYS A 18 20.89 1.85 -4.63
C CYS A 18 20.41 3.29 -4.84
N TYR A 19 21.20 4.30 -4.47
CA TYR A 19 20.86 5.71 -4.61
C TYR A 19 21.59 6.37 -5.79
N ARG A 20 20.88 7.23 -6.54
CA ARG A 20 21.46 8.13 -7.53
C ARG A 20 20.77 9.48 -7.44
N GLU A 21 21.56 10.54 -7.30
CA GLU A 21 21.04 11.90 -7.17
C GLU A 21 20.22 12.32 -8.40
N GLY A 22 19.07 12.96 -8.17
CA GLY A 22 18.16 13.43 -9.22
C GLY A 22 17.45 12.35 -10.04
N ARG A 23 17.65 11.06 -9.74
CA ARG A 23 17.03 9.96 -10.49
C ARG A 23 15.55 9.85 -10.14
N ARG A 24 14.67 9.97 -11.15
CA ARG A 24 13.23 9.67 -11.02
C ARG A 24 12.98 8.17 -10.81
N ILE A 25 11.84 7.83 -10.22
CA ILE A 25 11.39 6.44 -10.09
C ILE A 25 11.12 5.90 -11.51
N PRO A 26 11.75 4.77 -11.91
CA PRO A 26 11.59 4.19 -13.24
C PRO A 26 10.32 3.32 -13.29
N TRP A 27 9.14 3.94 -13.21
CA TRP A 27 7.85 3.26 -13.22
C TRP A 27 7.69 2.25 -14.37
N GLU A 28 8.33 2.54 -15.50
CA GLU A 28 8.30 1.73 -16.72
C GLU A 28 8.96 0.36 -16.55
N SER A 29 9.78 0.21 -15.51
CA SER A 29 10.47 -1.04 -15.18
C SER A 29 9.60 -2.03 -14.40
N GLY A 30 8.36 -1.66 -14.05
CA GLY A 30 7.49 -2.44 -13.16
C GLY A 30 7.88 -2.32 -11.69
N ILE A 31 8.64 -1.29 -11.32
CA ILE A 31 9.09 -1.06 -9.94
C ILE A 31 7.92 -0.75 -9.01
N THR A 32 7.90 -1.39 -7.83
CA THR A 32 6.97 -1.06 -6.74
C THR A 32 7.67 -0.17 -5.73
N VAL A 33 6.99 0.85 -5.22
CA VAL A 33 7.53 1.72 -4.16
C VAL A 33 7.00 1.28 -2.79
N VAL A 34 7.88 1.20 -1.81
CA VAL A 34 7.54 0.94 -0.41
C VAL A 34 7.80 2.19 0.39
N THR A 35 6.79 2.65 1.12
CA THR A 35 6.87 3.87 1.93
C THR A 35 6.25 3.69 3.31
N PRO A 36 6.85 4.26 4.37
CA PRO A 36 6.28 4.19 5.72
C PRO A 36 5.00 5.03 5.86
N LEU A 37 4.74 5.97 4.94
CA LEU A 37 3.66 6.94 5.08
C LEU A 37 2.53 6.69 4.08
N ASN A 38 1.33 6.47 4.62
CA ASN A 38 0.12 6.32 3.81
C ASN A 38 -0.15 7.52 2.90
N ARG A 39 0.20 8.74 3.34
CA ARG A 39 0.11 9.96 2.53
C ARG A 39 1.05 9.92 1.32
N ASN A 40 2.29 9.47 1.49
CA ASN A 40 3.25 9.33 0.40
C ASN A 40 2.78 8.26 -0.58
N ARG A 41 2.24 7.14 -0.06
CA ARG A 41 1.65 6.08 -0.88
C ARG A 41 0.59 6.63 -1.84
N TRP A 42 -0.30 7.50 -1.37
CA TRP A 42 -1.32 8.13 -2.23
C TRP A 42 -0.69 8.94 -3.38
N THR A 43 0.27 9.81 -3.06
CA THR A 43 0.98 10.64 -4.07
C THR A 43 1.75 9.78 -5.09
N LEU A 44 2.48 8.77 -4.60
CA LEU A 44 3.25 7.85 -5.45
C LEU A 44 2.34 7.01 -6.34
N ASN A 45 1.18 6.58 -5.86
CA ASN A 45 0.19 5.89 -6.68
C ASN A 45 -0.38 6.78 -7.79
N ILE A 46 -0.58 8.07 -7.53
CA ILE A 46 -0.96 9.04 -8.57
C ILE A 46 0.16 9.14 -9.62
N GLU A 47 1.41 9.31 -9.19
CA GLU A 47 2.57 9.40 -10.08
C GLU A 47 2.76 8.13 -10.93
N GLY A 48 2.65 6.95 -10.30
CA GLY A 48 2.73 5.66 -10.96
C GLY A 48 1.59 5.47 -11.98
N THR A 49 0.36 5.84 -11.64
CA THR A 49 -0.79 5.76 -12.56
C THR A 49 -0.61 6.68 -13.76
N LEU A 50 -0.15 7.92 -13.57
CA LEU A 50 0.13 8.85 -14.66
C LEU A 50 1.28 8.36 -15.56
N SER A 51 2.33 7.77 -14.97
CA SER A 51 3.44 7.21 -15.73
C SER A 51 3.00 5.99 -16.54
N PHE A 52 2.20 5.11 -15.95
CA PHE A 52 1.60 3.96 -16.61
C PHE A 52 0.71 4.38 -17.77
N GLN A 53 -0.13 5.40 -17.58
CA GLN A 53 -0.94 5.95 -18.66
C GLN A 53 -0.11 6.40 -19.86
N LYS A 54 0.95 7.16 -19.63
CA LYS A 54 1.85 7.64 -20.69
C LYS A 54 2.56 6.49 -21.41
N GLN A 55 3.04 5.51 -20.65
CA GLN A 55 3.72 4.34 -21.21
C GLN A 55 2.81 3.51 -22.12
N HIS A 56 1.54 3.34 -21.72
CA HIS A 56 0.57 2.52 -22.44
C HIS A 56 -0.27 3.30 -23.46
N GLN A 57 -0.09 4.62 -23.55
CA GLN A 57 -0.90 5.52 -24.41
C GLN A 57 -2.41 5.29 -24.24
N ALA A 58 -2.82 5.00 -23.00
CA ALA A 58 -4.18 4.61 -22.68
C ALA A 58 -5.00 5.81 -22.17
N GLN A 59 -6.32 5.67 -22.18
CA GLN A 59 -7.21 6.66 -21.60
C GLN A 59 -7.18 6.58 -20.06
N LEU A 60 -6.91 7.72 -19.43
CA LEU A 60 -7.07 7.93 -18.00
C LEU A 60 -8.53 8.27 -17.68
N ARG A 61 -9.09 7.61 -16.66
CA ARG A 61 -10.35 8.01 -16.04
C ARG A 61 -10.13 8.36 -14.59
N VAL A 62 -10.66 9.50 -14.15
CA VAL A 62 -10.58 9.97 -12.77
C VAL A 62 -11.98 9.97 -12.19
N PHE A 63 -12.19 9.24 -11.10
CA PHE A 63 -13.46 9.16 -10.39
C PHE A 63 -13.35 9.84 -9.04
N VAL A 64 -14.20 10.83 -8.80
CA VAL A 64 -14.34 11.46 -7.49
C VAL A 64 -15.39 10.68 -6.70
N SER A 65 -15.00 10.11 -5.56
CA SER A 65 -15.95 9.40 -4.69
C SER A 65 -17.07 10.34 -4.23
N GLU A 66 -18.27 9.79 -4.08
CA GLU A 66 -19.41 10.55 -3.56
C GLU A 66 -19.22 10.77 -2.07
N HIS A 67 -19.42 12.01 -1.62
CA HIS A 67 -19.34 12.39 -0.21
C HIS A 67 -20.67 13.00 0.24
N LYS A 68 -21.23 12.47 1.33
CA LYS A 68 -22.49 12.94 1.93
C LYS A 68 -22.25 13.31 3.39
N TRP A 69 -22.40 14.59 3.72
CA TRP A 69 -22.28 15.12 5.07
C TRP A 69 -23.59 14.95 5.83
N LYS A 70 -23.51 14.49 7.09
CA LYS A 70 -24.67 14.39 7.95
C LYS A 70 -24.96 15.73 8.61
N GLY A 71 -26.17 16.23 8.46
CA GLY A 71 -26.60 17.50 9.07
C GLY A 71 -26.40 18.67 8.12
N SER A 72 -25.54 19.61 8.48
CA SER A 72 -25.22 20.82 7.70
C SER A 72 -24.21 20.56 6.58
N GLN A 73 -24.14 21.49 5.63
CA GLN A 73 -23.06 21.52 4.64
C GLN A 73 -21.69 21.72 5.32
N PRO A 74 -20.63 21.10 4.79
CA PRO A 74 -19.28 21.35 5.26
C PRO A 74 -18.82 22.77 4.97
N THR A 75 -17.77 23.21 5.67
CA THR A 75 -16.99 24.36 5.20
C THR A 75 -16.16 23.96 3.98
N GLU A 76 -15.67 24.94 3.22
CA GLU A 76 -14.79 24.69 2.07
C GLU A 76 -13.52 23.95 2.51
N GLU A 77 -12.93 24.33 3.64
CA GLU A 77 -11.75 23.66 4.19
C GLU A 77 -12.05 22.21 4.56
N GLU A 78 -13.20 21.93 5.20
CA GLU A 78 -13.59 20.57 5.52
C GLU A 78 -13.78 19.72 4.25
N ALA A 79 -14.44 20.28 3.23
CA ALA A 79 -14.63 19.59 1.95
C ALA A 79 -13.29 19.28 1.25
N LEU A 80 -12.38 20.26 1.20
CA LEU A 80 -11.04 20.10 0.63
C LEU A 80 -10.22 19.06 1.40
N MET A 81 -10.27 19.10 2.74
CA MET A 81 -9.55 18.14 3.58
C MET A 81 -10.10 16.72 3.41
N VAL A 82 -11.42 16.54 3.32
CA VAL A 82 -12.04 15.23 3.02
C VAL A 82 -11.62 14.73 1.63
N LEU A 83 -11.57 15.59 0.62
CA LEU A 83 -11.09 15.21 -0.72
C LEU A 83 -9.59 14.85 -0.74
N SER A 84 -8.78 15.51 0.10
CA SER A 84 -7.36 15.19 0.26
C SER A 84 -7.10 13.91 1.06
N TYR A 85 -8.10 13.43 1.80
CA TYR A 85 -8.00 12.25 2.64
C TYR A 85 -8.26 11.00 1.81
N GLY A 86 -7.22 10.27 1.45
CA GLY A 86 -7.33 9.01 0.69
C GLY A 86 -7.91 7.86 1.51
N ASP A 87 -7.45 6.64 1.21
CA ASP A 87 -7.87 5.40 1.88
C ASP A 87 -6.96 5.01 3.06
N ASP A 88 -7.53 4.41 4.09
CA ASP A 88 -6.81 3.80 5.22
C ASP A 88 -7.54 2.54 5.75
N SER A 89 -7.04 1.97 6.85
CA SER A 89 -7.63 0.76 7.45
C SER A 89 -9.08 0.94 7.95
N SER A 90 -9.47 2.16 8.32
CA SER A 90 -10.84 2.51 8.74
C SER A 90 -11.74 2.98 7.59
N VAL A 91 -11.14 3.53 6.52
CA VAL A 91 -11.82 4.12 5.36
C VAL A 91 -11.25 3.48 4.10
N PRO A 92 -11.78 2.34 3.63
CA PRO A 92 -11.18 1.58 2.53
C PRO A 92 -11.38 2.24 1.16
N VAL A 93 -12.28 3.23 1.07
CA VAL A 93 -12.60 3.94 -0.17
C VAL A 93 -11.74 5.20 -0.29
N PRO A 94 -10.91 5.34 -1.34
CA PRO A 94 -10.15 6.58 -1.56
C PRO A 94 -11.09 7.70 -1.99
N ALA A 95 -10.72 8.96 -1.70
CA ALA A 95 -11.49 10.11 -2.17
C ALA A 95 -11.50 10.26 -3.70
N ILE A 96 -10.38 9.90 -4.34
CA ILE A 96 -10.19 9.95 -5.78
C ILE A 96 -9.61 8.59 -6.22
N PHE A 97 -10.20 8.00 -7.25
CA PHE A 97 -9.69 6.78 -7.88
C PHE A 97 -9.35 7.07 -9.34
N MET A 98 -8.07 6.89 -9.69
CA MET A 98 -7.59 7.00 -11.07
C MET A 98 -7.55 5.60 -11.68
N PHE A 99 -8.04 5.46 -12.91
CA PHE A 99 -8.11 4.20 -13.62
C PHE A 99 -7.42 4.31 -14.97
N VAL A 100 -6.57 3.34 -15.26
CA VAL A 100 -5.99 3.09 -16.57
C VAL A 100 -6.11 1.58 -16.83
N PRO A 101 -6.64 1.14 -17.98
CA PRO A 101 -6.74 -0.29 -18.30
C PRO A 101 -5.40 -1.00 -18.16
N GLY A 102 -5.40 -2.10 -17.41
CA GLY A 102 -4.24 -2.95 -17.14
C GLY A 102 -3.40 -2.55 -15.92
N MET A 103 -3.73 -1.46 -15.22
CA MET A 103 -2.94 -1.02 -14.06
C MET A 103 -3.07 -2.00 -12.87
N PRO A 104 -2.03 -2.14 -12.04
CA PRO A 104 -2.10 -2.91 -10.81
C PRO A 104 -2.96 -2.20 -9.76
N VAL A 105 -3.83 -2.96 -9.09
CA VAL A 105 -4.78 -2.49 -8.07
C VAL A 105 -4.77 -3.46 -6.90
N VAL A 106 -4.88 -2.94 -5.68
CA VAL A 106 -5.11 -3.72 -4.47
C VAL A 106 -6.50 -3.42 -3.91
N VAL A 107 -7.23 -4.46 -3.52
CA VAL A 107 -8.50 -4.32 -2.80
C VAL A 107 -8.18 -3.99 -1.34
N ASN A 108 -8.85 -2.98 -0.77
CA ASN A 108 -8.56 -2.47 0.56
C ASN A 108 -9.33 -3.19 1.69
N ARG A 109 -10.28 -4.07 1.34
CA ARG A 109 -11.04 -4.88 2.30
C ARG A 109 -11.50 -6.18 1.66
N ASN A 110 -11.51 -7.24 2.46
CA ASN A 110 -12.13 -8.51 2.08
C ASN A 110 -13.61 -8.26 1.76
N THR A 111 -13.97 -8.42 0.48
CA THR A 111 -15.32 -8.10 -0.01
C THR A 111 -16.04 -9.39 -0.40
N TYR A 112 -15.43 -10.22 -1.25
CA TYR A 112 -16.00 -11.51 -1.68
C TYR A 112 -14.95 -12.61 -1.55
N GLN A 113 -14.78 -13.13 -0.33
CA GLN A 113 -13.75 -14.13 -0.04
C GLN A 113 -13.93 -15.43 -0.86
N GLY A 114 -15.18 -15.84 -1.11
CA GLY A 114 -15.49 -16.98 -1.99
C GLY A 114 -15.07 -16.75 -3.44
N LEU A 115 -14.99 -15.49 -3.89
CA LEU A 115 -14.52 -15.09 -5.21
C LEU A 115 -13.06 -14.66 -5.22
N LYS A 116 -12.32 -14.94 -4.14
CA LYS A 116 -10.91 -14.58 -3.97
C LYS A 116 -10.63 -13.08 -4.11
N LEU A 117 -11.63 -12.21 -3.86
CA LEU A 117 -11.44 -10.76 -3.70
C LEU A 117 -11.13 -10.42 -2.24
N VAL A 118 -9.84 -10.46 -1.93
CA VAL A 118 -9.28 -10.30 -0.58
C VAL A 118 -8.31 -9.12 -0.54
N ASN A 119 -8.08 -8.59 0.65
CA ASN A 119 -7.17 -7.48 0.88
C ASN A 119 -5.72 -7.94 0.81
N GLY A 120 -4.89 -7.24 0.05
CA GLY A 120 -3.43 -7.47 0.00
C GLY A 120 -2.88 -7.88 -1.36
N PRO A 121 -3.45 -8.89 -2.05
CA PRO A 121 -2.97 -9.30 -3.37
C PRO A 121 -3.12 -8.21 -4.43
N ASP A 122 -2.24 -8.24 -5.42
CA ASP A 122 -2.32 -7.38 -6.58
C ASP A 122 -3.28 -8.01 -7.61
N TYR A 123 -4.18 -7.19 -8.12
CA TYR A 123 -5.08 -7.49 -9.22
C TYR A 123 -4.76 -6.59 -10.41
N LYS A 124 -5.02 -7.07 -11.61
CA LYS A 124 -5.02 -6.26 -12.82
C LYS A 124 -6.42 -5.69 -13.05
N ALA A 125 -6.53 -4.37 -13.09
CA ALA A 125 -7.78 -3.69 -13.39
C ALA A 125 -7.99 -3.65 -14.91
N LEU A 126 -8.99 -4.37 -15.43
CA LEU A 126 -9.19 -4.51 -16.88
C LEU A 126 -10.11 -3.45 -17.45
N ASP A 127 -11.25 -3.20 -16.79
CA ASP A 127 -12.26 -2.26 -17.27
C ASP A 127 -13.10 -1.70 -16.12
N VAL A 128 -13.81 -0.61 -16.37
CA VAL A 128 -14.73 0.05 -15.43
C VAL A 128 -16.13 0.16 -16.02
N ILE A 129 -17.13 -0.16 -15.21
CA ILE A 129 -18.54 0.05 -15.54
C ILE A 129 -18.90 1.47 -15.12
N ILE A 130 -19.23 2.33 -16.08
CA ILE A 130 -19.62 3.72 -15.80
C ILE A 130 -21.03 3.77 -15.22
N ASP A 131 -21.23 4.58 -14.19
CA ASP A 131 -22.55 4.90 -13.67
C ASP A 131 -23.12 6.07 -14.50
N GLU A 132 -24.23 5.84 -15.19
CA GLU A 132 -24.88 6.85 -16.06
C GLU A 132 -25.34 8.09 -15.28
N ALA A 133 -25.55 7.99 -13.96
CA ALA A 133 -25.84 9.13 -13.10
C ALA A 133 -24.65 10.11 -12.98
N TYR A 134 -23.44 9.66 -13.29
CA TYR A 134 -22.20 10.44 -13.20
C TYR A 134 -21.42 10.40 -14.53
N PRO A 135 -21.92 11.12 -15.56
CA PRO A 135 -21.30 11.13 -16.88
C PRO A 135 -19.86 11.64 -16.83
N GLY A 136 -19.05 11.19 -17.79
CA GLY A 136 -17.66 11.59 -17.91
C GLY A 136 -17.49 12.92 -18.65
N HIS A 137 -16.65 13.79 -18.10
CA HIS A 137 -16.28 15.07 -18.69
C HIS A 137 -14.84 14.98 -19.19
N ARG A 138 -14.64 15.15 -20.51
CA ARG A 138 -13.30 15.14 -21.10
C ARG A 138 -12.54 16.40 -20.66
N ILE A 139 -11.37 16.21 -20.05
CA ILE A 139 -10.51 17.30 -19.56
C ILE A 139 -9.20 17.43 -20.37
N SER A 140 -8.82 16.41 -21.14
CA SER A 140 -7.74 16.42 -22.13
C SER A 140 -8.03 15.41 -23.25
N ALA A 141 -7.11 15.25 -24.21
CA ALA A 141 -7.25 14.25 -25.27
C ALA A 141 -7.34 12.81 -24.72
N ASP A 142 -6.67 12.56 -23.60
CA ASP A 142 -6.44 11.25 -23.00
C ASP A 142 -7.04 11.09 -21.60
N ALA A 143 -7.70 12.11 -21.03
CA ALA A 143 -8.29 12.03 -19.69
C ALA A 143 -9.77 12.44 -19.62
N ILE A 144 -10.53 11.67 -18.83
CA ILE A 144 -11.94 11.88 -18.52
C ILE A 144 -12.13 11.95 -17.00
N LEU A 145 -12.86 12.96 -16.53
CA LEU A 145 -13.22 13.18 -15.13
C LEU A 145 -14.69 12.83 -14.89
N HIS A 146 -14.97 12.07 -13.84
CA HIS A 146 -16.31 11.72 -13.38
C HIS A 146 -16.54 12.29 -11.98
N PHE A 147 -17.62 13.08 -11.81
CA PHE A 147 -18.03 13.65 -10.52
C PHE A 147 -18.92 12.68 -9.72
N GLY A 148 -18.44 11.45 -9.57
CA GLY A 148 -19.09 10.40 -8.80
C GLY A 148 -18.38 9.06 -8.92
N PRO A 149 -18.79 8.07 -8.12
CA PRO A 149 -18.27 6.72 -8.21
C PRO A 149 -18.72 6.07 -9.53
N HIS A 150 -17.93 5.14 -10.04
CA HIS A 150 -18.36 4.26 -11.12
C HIS A 150 -19.18 3.09 -10.57
N ALA A 151 -19.89 2.35 -11.42
CA ALA A 151 -20.79 1.26 -11.01
C ALA A 151 -20.06 -0.04 -10.61
N GLY A 152 -18.85 -0.27 -11.15
CA GLY A 152 -17.95 -1.34 -10.71
C GLY A 152 -16.66 -1.41 -11.54
N ILE A 153 -15.71 -2.25 -11.13
CA ILE A 153 -14.45 -2.50 -11.82
C ILE A 153 -14.24 -3.99 -12.04
N LEU A 154 -13.76 -4.35 -13.23
CA LEU A 154 -13.37 -5.72 -13.55
C LEU A 154 -11.92 -5.94 -13.16
N LEU A 155 -11.71 -6.91 -12.26
CA LEU A 155 -10.40 -7.29 -11.74
C LEU A 155 -10.05 -8.70 -12.20
N ALA A 156 -8.78 -8.92 -12.54
CA ALA A 156 -8.23 -10.23 -12.85
C ALA A 156 -6.97 -10.49 -12.01
N ALA A 157 -6.79 -11.72 -11.57
CA ALA A 157 -5.58 -12.23 -10.93
C ALA A 157 -5.47 -13.73 -11.19
N GLU A 158 -4.31 -14.32 -10.93
CA GLU A 158 -4.13 -15.78 -10.98
C GLU A 158 -5.17 -16.50 -10.10
N SER A 159 -5.41 -15.97 -8.90
CA SER A 159 -6.41 -16.51 -7.97
C SER A 159 -7.85 -16.49 -8.48
N THR A 160 -8.15 -15.71 -9.53
CA THR A 160 -9.49 -15.58 -10.11
C THR A 160 -9.65 -16.32 -11.44
N GLU A 161 -8.61 -16.96 -11.98
CA GLU A 161 -8.61 -17.62 -13.30
C GLU A 161 -9.68 -18.70 -13.45
N ALA A 162 -10.00 -19.40 -12.36
CA ALA A 162 -11.01 -20.46 -12.36
C ALA A 162 -12.46 -19.94 -12.49
N PHE A 163 -12.70 -18.62 -12.35
CA PHE A 163 -14.03 -18.06 -12.44
C PHE A 163 -14.43 -17.73 -13.87
N SER A 164 -15.66 -18.07 -14.23
CA SER A 164 -16.26 -17.69 -15.51
C SER A 164 -17.72 -17.31 -15.27
N PHE A 165 -18.04 -16.03 -15.52
CA PHE A 165 -19.38 -15.48 -15.38
C PHE A 165 -19.95 -15.11 -16.74
N VAL A 166 -21.24 -15.35 -16.95
CA VAL A 166 -21.93 -14.99 -18.20
C VAL A 166 -21.84 -13.48 -18.41
N GLY A 167 -21.41 -13.05 -19.59
CA GLY A 167 -21.27 -11.64 -19.94
C GLY A 167 -20.00 -10.95 -19.43
N MET A 168 -19.06 -11.69 -18.83
CA MET A 168 -17.77 -11.19 -18.37
C MET A 168 -16.61 -11.98 -18.99
N PRO A 169 -15.43 -11.38 -19.20
CA PRO A 169 -14.26 -12.14 -19.62
C PRO A 169 -13.91 -13.23 -18.59
N PRO A 170 -13.48 -14.43 -19.02
CA PRO A 170 -13.02 -15.48 -18.11
C PRO A 170 -11.88 -14.99 -17.20
N GLY A 171 -11.82 -15.52 -15.99
CA GLY A 171 -10.80 -15.16 -15.01
C GLY A 171 -11.01 -13.82 -14.32
N THR A 172 -12.16 -13.15 -14.55
CA THR A 172 -12.44 -11.82 -14.00
C THR A 172 -13.52 -11.85 -12.93
N VAL A 173 -13.42 -10.93 -11.96
CA VAL A 173 -14.42 -10.70 -10.92
C VAL A 173 -14.76 -9.21 -10.87
N LEU A 174 -16.06 -8.91 -10.69
CA LEU A 174 -16.55 -7.55 -10.54
C LEU A 174 -16.44 -7.10 -9.08
N LEU A 175 -15.75 -6.00 -8.84
CA LEU A 175 -15.79 -5.28 -7.58
C LEU A 175 -16.72 -4.08 -7.71
N ILE A 176 -17.73 -4.00 -6.83
CA ILE A 176 -18.70 -2.90 -6.81
C ILE A 176 -18.37 -1.87 -5.71
N PRO A 177 -18.83 -0.62 -5.84
CA PRO A 177 -18.68 0.39 -4.80
C PRO A 177 -19.33 -0.01 -3.48
N LEU A 178 -18.76 0.47 -2.39
CA LEU A 178 -19.37 0.43 -1.07
C LEU A 178 -19.42 1.83 -0.45
N SER A 179 -20.21 1.97 0.62
CA SER A 179 -20.24 3.18 1.44
C SER A 179 -19.48 2.94 2.74
N SER A 180 -18.61 3.88 3.09
CA SER A 180 -17.82 3.89 4.32
C SER A 180 -18.04 5.20 5.09
N LYS A 181 -18.06 5.12 6.42
CA LYS A 181 -18.28 6.29 7.27
C LYS A 181 -16.95 6.84 7.75
N LEU A 182 -16.72 8.12 7.53
CA LEU A 182 -15.65 8.92 8.11
C LEU A 182 -16.21 9.63 9.33
N GLU A 183 -16.03 9.04 10.50
CA GLU A 183 -16.50 9.64 11.74
C GLU A 183 -15.64 10.84 12.15
N CYS A 184 -16.29 11.85 12.72
CA CYS A 184 -15.61 12.95 13.37
C CYS A 184 -14.86 12.42 14.60
N VAL A 185 -13.53 12.57 14.60
CA VAL A 185 -12.65 12.01 15.63
C VAL A 185 -11.59 13.03 16.02
N ARG A 186 -11.13 12.97 17.28
CA ARG A 186 -10.13 13.91 17.81
C ARG A 186 -8.84 14.02 16.98
N ARG A 187 -8.42 12.94 16.33
CA ARG A 187 -7.23 12.91 15.45
C ARG A 187 -7.38 13.73 14.16
N ARG A 188 -8.60 14.14 13.79
CA ARG A 188 -8.92 15.00 12.64
C ARG A 188 -9.63 16.26 13.15
N PRO A 189 -8.92 17.20 13.80
CA PRO A 189 -9.54 18.39 14.38
C PRO A 189 -10.18 19.31 13.33
N TRP A 190 -9.78 19.17 12.06
CA TRP A 190 -10.37 19.88 10.92
C TRP A 190 -11.75 19.33 10.51
N GLN A 191 -12.09 18.10 10.92
CA GLN A 191 -13.37 17.48 10.60
C GLN A 191 -14.40 17.89 11.66
N ARG A 192 -15.51 18.47 11.22
CA ARG A 192 -16.60 18.92 12.10
C ARG A 192 -17.81 17.99 12.03
N HIS A 193 -18.01 17.34 10.89
CA HIS A 193 -19.18 16.52 10.61
C HIS A 193 -18.81 15.10 10.22
N ASP A 194 -19.70 14.15 10.50
CA ASP A 194 -19.61 12.80 9.95
C ASP A 194 -19.86 12.84 8.43
N VAL A 195 -19.06 12.11 7.68
CA VAL A 195 -19.17 12.01 6.22
C VAL A 195 -19.33 10.56 5.81
N THR A 196 -20.29 10.27 4.93
CA THR A 196 -20.34 8.99 4.22
C THR A 196 -19.64 9.13 2.89
N ARG A 197 -18.67 8.26 2.61
CA ARG A 197 -17.95 8.18 1.33
C ARG A 197 -18.36 6.92 0.58
N ARG A 198 -18.85 7.06 -0.65
CA ARG A 198 -19.20 5.96 -1.54
C ARG A 198 -18.26 5.90 -2.74
N GLY A 199 -17.72 4.72 -3.02
CA GLY A 199 -16.76 4.47 -4.09
C GLY A 199 -16.17 3.06 -3.97
N LEU A 200 -15.20 2.71 -4.83
CA LEU A 200 -14.57 1.39 -4.73
C LEU A 200 -13.70 1.26 -3.50
N PRO A 201 -13.71 0.10 -2.85
CA PRO A 201 -12.75 -0.23 -1.81
C PRO A 201 -11.44 -0.76 -2.43
N CYS A 202 -10.82 -0.04 -3.36
CA CYS A 202 -9.52 -0.41 -3.93
C CYS A 202 -8.70 0.82 -4.31
N THR A 203 -7.41 0.63 -4.53
CA THR A 203 -6.45 1.69 -4.86
C THR A 203 -5.37 1.14 -5.79
N ALA A 204 -4.68 2.00 -6.51
CA ALA A 204 -3.54 1.57 -7.34
C ALA A 204 -2.46 0.90 -6.46
N ALA A 205 -1.73 -0.04 -7.04
CA ALA A 205 -0.72 -0.84 -6.34
C ALA A 205 0.72 -0.58 -6.86
N PHE A 206 0.99 0.63 -7.37
CA PHE A 206 2.35 1.05 -7.72
C PHE A 206 3.20 1.34 -6.47
N ALA A 207 2.55 1.82 -5.42
CA ALA A 207 3.13 2.06 -4.12
C ALA A 207 2.32 1.37 -3.03
N CYS A 208 3.02 0.84 -2.05
CA CYS A 208 2.46 0.21 -0.87
C CYS A 208 3.21 0.67 0.38
N THR A 209 2.60 0.41 1.53
CA THR A 209 3.23 0.65 2.82
C THR A 209 4.05 -0.55 3.25
N ASP A 210 5.12 -0.32 4.01
CA ASP A 210 6.00 -1.36 4.57
C ASP A 210 5.25 -2.54 5.21
N TYR A 211 4.21 -2.28 6.00
CA TYR A 211 3.39 -3.33 6.61
C TYR A 211 2.64 -4.21 5.59
N LYS A 212 2.43 -3.75 4.35
CA LYS A 212 1.79 -4.54 3.27
C LYS A 212 2.79 -5.33 2.43
N VAL A 213 4.10 -5.13 2.65
CA VAL A 213 5.18 -5.84 1.95
C VAL A 213 5.60 -7.10 2.69
N GLN A 214 5.25 -7.22 3.98
CA GLN A 214 5.60 -8.39 4.78
C GLN A 214 5.11 -9.69 4.11
N GLY A 215 6.04 -10.60 3.82
CA GLY A 215 5.77 -11.88 3.16
C GLY A 215 5.68 -11.81 1.63
N ARG A 216 6.01 -10.68 1.00
CA ARG A 216 6.11 -10.53 -0.46
C ARG A 216 7.58 -10.41 -0.88
N THR A 217 7.92 -11.04 -2.00
CA THR A 217 9.19 -10.82 -2.69
C THR A 217 8.95 -9.95 -3.92
N LEU A 218 9.67 -8.83 -3.99
CA LEU A 218 9.61 -7.85 -5.08
C LEU A 218 10.93 -7.91 -5.86
N GLU A 219 10.87 -8.14 -7.17
CA GLU A 219 12.06 -8.18 -8.02
C GLU A 219 12.72 -6.81 -8.17
N ARG A 220 11.90 -5.76 -8.24
CA ARG A 220 12.32 -4.36 -8.37
C ARG A 220 11.53 -3.51 -7.40
N VAL A 221 12.24 -2.87 -6.48
CA VAL A 221 11.61 -2.11 -5.40
C VAL A 221 12.33 -0.79 -5.14
N ALA A 222 11.56 0.27 -4.91
CA ALA A 222 12.08 1.52 -4.37
C ALA A 222 11.72 1.64 -2.89
N LEU A 223 12.70 1.84 -2.00
CA LEU A 223 12.48 1.85 -0.55
C LEU A 223 12.66 3.24 0.06
N GLU A 224 11.61 3.78 0.68
CA GLU A 224 11.71 5.01 1.48
C GLU A 224 12.10 4.66 2.92
N LEU A 225 13.39 4.46 3.17
CA LEU A 225 13.96 4.09 4.48
C LEU A 225 13.88 5.24 5.49
N ARG A 226 12.69 5.49 6.05
CA ARG A 226 12.40 6.59 6.98
C ARG A 226 11.36 6.17 8.01
N GLY A 227 11.25 6.92 9.10
CA GLY A 227 10.21 6.72 10.11
C GLY A 227 8.85 7.31 9.73
N THR A 228 7.82 6.92 10.48
CA THR A 228 6.41 7.28 10.24
C THR A 228 6.00 8.65 10.78
N ARG A 229 6.87 9.33 11.53
CA ARG A 229 6.64 10.69 12.06
C ARG A 229 7.53 11.71 11.37
N THR A 230 7.08 12.94 11.29
CA THR A 230 7.87 14.09 10.80
C THR A 230 7.82 15.19 11.85
N THR A 231 8.98 15.72 12.21
CA THR A 231 9.12 16.86 13.14
C THR A 231 9.65 18.07 12.39
N ASN A 232 9.12 19.26 12.70
CA ASN A 232 9.66 20.50 12.15
C ASN A 232 10.81 20.97 13.05
N VAL A 233 12.02 21.00 12.50
CA VAL A 233 13.22 21.53 13.16
C VAL A 233 13.73 22.66 12.29
N CYS A 234 13.79 23.88 12.83
CA CYS A 234 14.23 25.08 12.12
C CYS A 234 13.52 25.32 10.76
N GLY A 235 12.21 25.03 10.70
CA GLY A 235 11.40 25.17 9.48
C GLY A 235 11.57 24.05 8.45
N GLN A 236 12.44 23.06 8.72
CA GLN A 236 12.59 21.87 7.89
C GLN A 236 11.80 20.69 8.47
N ALA A 237 11.01 20.05 7.63
CA ALA A 237 10.29 18.84 7.96
C ALA A 237 11.25 17.64 7.94
N ILE A 238 11.68 17.18 9.12
CA ILE A 238 12.63 16.08 9.29
C ILE A 238 11.86 14.80 9.65
N PRO A 239 11.93 13.75 8.81
CA PRO A 239 11.37 12.45 9.16
C PRO A 239 12.11 11.82 10.34
N SER A 240 11.37 11.16 11.22
CA SER A 240 11.89 10.32 12.31
C SER A 240 12.78 9.18 11.79
N GLN A 241 13.49 8.54 12.71
CA GLN A 241 14.33 7.37 12.43
C GLN A 241 13.46 6.21 11.91
N CYS A 242 13.96 5.49 10.92
CA CYS A 242 13.35 4.24 10.46
C CYS A 242 13.43 3.20 11.60
N ASP A 243 12.31 2.59 11.98
CA ASP A 243 12.33 1.56 13.01
C ASP A 243 13.03 0.29 12.49
N PRO A 244 13.69 -0.50 13.36
CA PRO A 244 14.52 -1.62 12.93
C PRO A 244 13.71 -2.71 12.22
N TYR A 245 12.43 -2.87 12.56
CA TYR A 245 11.54 -3.85 11.91
C TYR A 245 11.13 -3.40 10.52
N SER A 246 10.74 -2.14 10.34
CA SER A 246 10.44 -1.56 9.02
C SER A 246 11.68 -1.62 8.12
N LEU A 247 12.86 -1.29 8.64
CA LEU A 247 14.12 -1.42 7.89
C LEU A 247 14.32 -2.86 7.42
N TYR A 248 14.18 -3.83 8.34
CA TYR A 248 14.30 -5.25 8.02
C TYR A 248 13.27 -5.72 6.99
N VAL A 249 11.99 -5.42 7.19
CA VAL A 249 10.88 -5.81 6.29
C VAL A 249 11.07 -5.22 4.89
N GLN A 250 11.50 -3.96 4.80
CA GLN A 250 11.71 -3.29 3.52
C GLN A 250 12.89 -3.88 2.75
N LEU A 251 14.03 -4.09 3.42
CA LEU A 251 15.23 -4.64 2.76
C LEU A 251 15.06 -6.13 2.40
N SER A 252 14.43 -6.92 3.28
CA SER A 252 14.15 -8.35 3.04
C SER A 252 13.08 -8.59 1.96
N GLY A 253 12.29 -7.57 1.62
CA GLY A 253 11.31 -7.64 0.54
C GLY A 253 11.92 -7.78 -0.86
N SER A 254 13.22 -7.51 -1.04
CA SER A 254 13.93 -7.69 -2.31
C SER A 254 14.79 -8.95 -2.30
N SER A 255 14.80 -9.70 -3.40
CA SER A 255 15.68 -10.86 -3.58
C SER A 255 17.12 -10.49 -3.91
N SER A 256 17.40 -9.23 -4.28
CA SER A 256 18.76 -8.77 -4.60
C SER A 256 18.96 -7.28 -4.32
N LEU A 257 20.20 -6.89 -4.04
CA LEU A 257 20.58 -5.48 -3.89
C LEU A 257 20.43 -4.69 -5.21
N ALA A 258 20.66 -5.35 -6.36
CA ALA A 258 20.50 -4.75 -7.68
C ALA A 258 19.04 -4.41 -8.03
N GLY A 259 18.08 -5.12 -7.40
CA GLY A 259 16.66 -4.83 -7.50
C GLY A 259 16.20 -3.63 -6.65
N ILE A 260 17.06 -3.12 -5.76
CA ILE A 260 16.71 -2.02 -4.85
C ILE A 260 17.11 -0.67 -5.45
N MET A 261 16.16 0.27 -5.38
CA MET A 261 16.39 1.69 -5.58
C MET A 261 16.07 2.46 -4.30
N LEU A 262 16.85 3.49 -4.00
CA LEU A 262 16.52 4.43 -2.93
C LEU A 262 16.18 5.79 -3.54
N PRO A 263 14.99 6.37 -3.24
CA PRO A 263 14.60 7.68 -3.73
C PRO A 263 15.36 8.82 -3.03
N SER A 264 15.95 8.56 -1.86
CA SER A 264 16.78 9.52 -1.13
C SER A 264 18.01 8.85 -0.53
N LYS A 265 19.07 9.62 -0.30
CA LYS A 265 20.28 9.14 0.35
C LYS A 265 19.97 8.54 1.73
N VAL A 266 20.65 7.44 2.06
CA VAL A 266 20.56 6.80 3.37
C VAL A 266 21.10 7.74 4.44
N ARG A 267 20.42 7.80 5.59
CA ARG A 267 20.91 8.54 6.76
C ARG A 267 21.58 7.55 7.70
N GLU A 268 22.75 7.89 8.21
CA GLU A 268 23.51 7.02 9.13
C GLU A 268 22.66 6.55 10.30
N ARG A 269 21.89 7.45 10.91
CA ARG A 269 21.00 7.13 12.04
C ARG A 269 19.92 6.08 11.73
N ASP A 270 19.54 5.88 10.46
CA ASP A 270 18.53 4.87 10.12
C ASP A 270 19.15 3.47 10.03
N ILE A 271 20.48 3.35 10.00
CA ILE A 271 21.20 2.09 9.83
C ILE A 271 22.08 1.81 11.04
N ILE A 272 23.01 2.71 11.35
CA ILE A 272 24.00 2.57 12.40
C ILE A 272 23.33 2.71 13.76
N GLY A 273 23.51 1.70 14.62
CA GLY A 273 22.88 1.64 15.93
C GLY A 273 21.37 1.40 15.89
N ASN A 274 20.78 1.15 14.71
CA ASN A 274 19.38 0.79 14.58
C ASN A 274 19.18 -0.68 14.95
N THR A 275 19.03 -0.93 16.25
CA THR A 275 18.99 -2.26 16.84
C THR A 275 17.61 -2.56 17.41
N VAL A 276 17.26 -3.86 17.45
CA VAL A 276 16.03 -4.33 18.05
C VAL A 276 16.00 -3.92 19.53
N PRO A 277 14.90 -3.32 20.03
CA PRO A 277 14.78 -2.93 21.44
C PRO A 277 15.03 -4.11 22.40
N GLU A 278 15.74 -3.88 23.50
CA GLU A 278 16.14 -4.92 24.47
C GLU A 278 14.97 -5.76 25.00
N ASN A 279 13.81 -5.12 25.23
CA ASN A 279 12.62 -5.81 25.70
C ASN A 279 12.09 -6.85 24.69
N MET A 280 12.30 -6.62 23.39
CA MET A 280 11.91 -7.56 22.33
C MET A 280 12.94 -8.68 22.20
N VAL A 281 14.24 -8.36 22.30
CA VAL A 281 15.31 -9.38 22.36
C VAL A 281 15.09 -10.34 23.53
N ALA A 282 14.72 -9.80 24.71
CA ALA A 282 14.38 -10.61 25.87
C ALA A 282 13.13 -11.48 25.65
N ALA A 283 12.12 -10.95 24.93
CA ALA A 283 10.91 -11.69 24.61
C ALA A 283 11.18 -12.84 23.60
N GLU A 284 11.98 -12.60 22.55
CA GLU A 284 12.40 -13.63 21.60
C GLU A 284 13.18 -14.75 22.29
N LYS A 285 14.14 -14.40 23.15
CA LYS A 285 14.90 -15.38 23.93
C LYS A 285 13.98 -16.24 24.80
N ARG A 286 12.99 -15.63 25.46
CA ARG A 286 12.01 -16.35 26.26
C ARG A 286 11.15 -17.29 25.40
N LEU A 287 10.77 -16.88 24.19
CA LEU A 287 10.02 -17.73 23.26
C LEU A 287 10.85 -18.92 22.79
N GLU A 288 12.15 -18.72 22.55
CA GLU A 288 13.10 -19.78 22.18
C GLU A 288 13.25 -20.81 23.32
N GLU A 289 13.46 -20.34 24.56
CA GLU A 289 13.51 -21.20 25.75
C GLU A 289 12.22 -22.02 25.94
N LEU A 290 11.05 -21.40 25.72
CA LEU A 290 9.75 -22.10 25.78
C LEU A 290 9.57 -23.11 24.64
N SER A 291 10.06 -22.79 23.44
CA SER A 291 10.02 -23.70 22.28
C SER A 291 10.88 -24.93 22.53
N GLU A 292 12.11 -24.75 23.02
CA GLU A 292 13.02 -25.85 23.35
C GLU A 292 12.42 -26.76 24.45
N ALA A 293 11.85 -26.17 25.50
CA ALA A 293 11.18 -26.92 26.55
C ALA A 293 10.00 -27.75 26.00
N THR A 294 9.21 -27.16 25.09
CA THR A 294 8.08 -27.84 24.45
C THR A 294 8.55 -28.99 23.55
N ILE A 295 9.64 -28.81 22.81
CA ILE A 295 10.23 -29.87 21.97
C ILE A 295 10.74 -31.02 22.84
N GLN A 296 11.46 -30.73 23.92
CA GLN A 296 11.95 -31.76 24.84
C GLN A 296 10.81 -32.53 25.52
N GLU A 297 9.75 -31.84 25.94
CA GLU A 297 8.56 -32.48 26.51
C GLU A 297 7.87 -33.36 25.47
N ALA A 298 7.69 -32.87 24.24
CA ALA A 298 7.15 -33.68 23.17
C ALA A 298 8.00 -34.93 22.95
N GLU A 299 9.30 -34.80 22.69
CA GLU A 299 10.23 -35.92 22.44
C GLU A 299 10.28 -36.97 23.57
N SER A 300 9.88 -36.59 24.79
CA SER A 300 9.77 -37.50 25.92
C SER A 300 8.51 -38.37 25.93
N TRP A 301 7.54 -38.09 25.06
CA TRP A 301 6.34 -38.90 24.92
C TRP A 301 6.68 -40.19 24.15
N ASP A 302 6.12 -41.33 24.54
CA ASP A 302 6.21 -42.56 23.74
C ASP A 302 5.01 -42.57 22.79
N TRP A 303 5.25 -42.35 21.49
CA TRP A 303 4.18 -42.46 20.50
C TRP A 303 3.90 -43.95 20.25
N PRO A 304 2.65 -44.42 20.41
CA PRO A 304 2.32 -45.79 20.06
C PRO A 304 2.58 -46.00 18.57
N SER A 305 3.39 -47.01 18.24
CA SER A 305 3.65 -47.37 16.85
C SER A 305 2.34 -47.74 16.15
N PRO A 306 2.14 -47.34 14.88
CA PRO A 306 0.91 -47.66 14.17
C PRO A 306 0.77 -49.19 14.06
N PRO A 307 -0.46 -49.72 14.23
CA PRO A 307 -0.68 -51.16 14.16
C PRO A 307 -0.30 -51.69 12.76
N SER A 308 0.36 -52.85 12.76
CA SER A 308 0.82 -53.56 11.55
C SER A 308 -0.30 -54.28 10.81
#